data_AF-A0A8T4QGI0-F1
#
_entry.id   AF-A0A8T4QGI0-F1
#
_cell.length_a   1.000
_cell.length_b   1.000
_cell.length_c   1.000
_cell.angle_alpha   90.00
_cell.angle_beta   90.00
_cell.angle_gamma   90.00
#
_symmetry.space_group_name_H-M   'P 1'
#
loop_
_entity.id
_entity.type
_entity.pdbx_description
1 polymer ?
#
loop_
_entity_poly.entity_id
_entity_poly.type
_entity_poly.pdbx_seq_one_letter_code
_entity_poly.pdbx_strand_id
1 'polypeptide(L)'
;MALHDGYYQGILQLRDPADEVVDFIIKNLRDKKDVQVSKVVKVRGGIDFYITNNKSLQKLGKKLILRFGGELKTSPKLFSRNRQTSKDIYRLNVYFRPSELKKDDFITYKNQVYKIVSLSKKMNVKELLSNKNSVIKYDSEIKKVEPIYKTIVSKVKPVIEILDPETYQSTPVKNSKDVKMGEKVKVIKVSREFWLV
;
A
#
# COMPACT_ATOMS: atom_id res chain seq x y z
N MET A 1 -0.28 8.10 -41.08
CA MET A 1 0.06 9.20 -40.15
C MET A 1 1.22 8.74 -39.29
N ALA A 2 2.44 9.15 -39.62
CA ALA A 2 3.64 8.71 -38.90
C ALA A 2 3.59 9.25 -37.47
N LEU A 3 3.59 8.34 -36.48
CA LEU A 3 3.84 8.71 -35.09
C LEU A 3 5.25 9.30 -35.03
N HIS A 4 5.35 10.59 -34.73
CA HIS A 4 6.62 11.25 -34.48
C HIS A 4 7.35 10.47 -33.40
N ASP A 5 8.61 10.10 -33.64
CA ASP A 5 9.44 9.37 -32.69
C ASP A 5 9.41 10.10 -31.32
N GLY A 6 8.83 9.45 -30.31
CA GLY A 6 8.62 10.04 -28.98
C GLY A 6 7.22 10.65 -28.68
N TYR A 7 6.20 10.48 -29.52
CA TYR A 7 4.83 10.89 -29.16
C TYR A 7 4.33 10.18 -27.89
N TYR A 8 3.68 10.93 -27.00
CA TYR A 8 3.00 10.37 -25.83
C TYR A 8 1.80 11.23 -25.43
N GLN A 9 0.83 10.58 -24.80
CA GLN A 9 -0.35 11.23 -24.23
C GLN A 9 -0.24 11.36 -22.72
N GLY A 10 0.46 10.46 -22.04
CA GLY A 10 0.63 10.56 -20.60
C GLY A 10 1.91 9.93 -20.08
N ILE A 11 2.21 10.24 -18.82
CA ILE A 11 3.39 9.78 -18.10
C ILE A 11 2.93 9.06 -16.83
N LEU A 12 3.38 7.81 -16.66
CA LEU A 12 3.34 7.12 -15.36
C LEU A 12 4.64 7.38 -14.63
N GLN A 13 4.59 8.14 -13.55
CA GLN A 13 5.71 8.42 -12.66
C GLN A 13 5.66 7.46 -11.49
N LEU A 14 6.49 6.43 -11.55
CA LEU A 14 6.61 5.42 -10.49
C LEU A 14 7.75 5.84 -9.54
N ARG A 15 7.47 5.93 -8.24
CA ARG A 15 8.47 6.26 -7.22
C ARG A 15 8.60 5.14 -6.20
N ASP A 16 9.84 4.89 -5.78
CA ASP A 16 10.24 3.89 -4.81
C ASP A 16 9.61 2.50 -5.06
N PRO A 17 9.66 1.95 -6.30
CA PRO A 17 9.01 0.69 -6.60
C PRO A 17 9.82 -0.52 -6.13
N ALA A 18 9.11 -1.52 -5.62
CA ALA A 18 9.60 -2.90 -5.61
C ALA A 18 9.52 -3.51 -7.01
N ASP A 19 10.37 -4.51 -7.29
CA ASP A 19 10.45 -5.18 -8.60
C ASP A 19 9.09 -5.73 -9.05
N GLU A 20 8.31 -6.30 -8.12
CA GLU A 20 6.97 -6.83 -8.40
C GLU A 20 5.99 -5.77 -8.97
N VAL A 21 6.17 -4.51 -8.61
CA VAL A 21 5.34 -3.39 -9.10
C VAL A 21 5.73 -3.05 -10.54
N VAL A 22 7.04 -3.06 -10.83
CA VAL A 22 7.57 -2.83 -12.18
C VAL A 22 7.11 -3.94 -13.12
N ASP A 23 7.22 -5.20 -12.70
CA ASP A 23 6.78 -6.36 -13.47
C ASP A 23 5.28 -6.31 -13.76
N PHE A 24 4.48 -5.91 -12.77
CA PHE A 24 3.04 -5.74 -12.95
C PHE A 24 2.73 -4.68 -14.00
N ILE A 25 3.48 -3.56 -14.03
CA ILE A 25 3.32 -2.50 -15.03
C ILE A 25 3.67 -3.03 -16.42
N ILE A 26 4.85 -3.65 -16.57
CA ILE A 26 5.32 -4.17 -17.86
C ILE A 26 4.31 -5.17 -18.43
N LYS A 27 3.81 -6.10 -17.61
CA LYS A 27 2.80 -7.08 -18.02
C LYS A 27 1.51 -6.39 -18.49
N ASN A 28 0.96 -5.47 -17.71
CA ASN A 28 -0.29 -4.76 -18.06
C ASN A 28 -0.15 -3.86 -19.31
N LEU A 29 1.06 -3.45 -19.67
CA LEU A 29 1.33 -2.67 -20.87
C LEU A 29 1.53 -3.55 -22.11
N ARG A 30 2.21 -4.70 -21.98
CA ARG A 30 2.40 -5.67 -23.08
C ARG A 30 1.09 -6.28 -23.56
N ASP A 31 0.16 -6.54 -22.65
CA ASP A 31 -1.11 -7.23 -22.97
C ASP A 31 -2.10 -6.39 -23.79
N LYS A 32 -1.75 -5.16 -24.22
CA LYS A 32 -2.66 -4.24 -24.90
C LYS A 32 -2.16 -3.80 -26.26
N LYS A 33 -2.92 -4.15 -27.31
CA LYS A 33 -2.63 -3.75 -28.70
C LYS A 33 -2.60 -2.23 -28.92
N ASP A 34 -3.40 -1.45 -28.18
CA ASP A 34 -3.56 0.01 -28.37
C ASP A 34 -2.71 0.86 -27.40
N VAL A 35 -1.69 0.28 -26.77
CA VAL A 35 -0.84 0.96 -25.78
C VAL A 35 0.61 0.75 -26.13
N GLN A 36 1.28 1.82 -26.52
CA GLN A 36 2.71 1.81 -26.77
C GLN A 36 3.42 2.61 -25.67
N VAL A 37 4.51 2.05 -25.15
CA VAL A 37 5.46 2.78 -24.33
C VAL A 37 6.46 3.43 -25.27
N SER A 38 6.41 4.75 -25.42
CA SER A 38 7.29 5.48 -26.34
C SER A 38 8.66 5.77 -25.73
N LYS A 39 8.74 5.85 -24.40
CA LYS A 39 9.99 6.09 -23.67
C LYS A 39 9.91 5.55 -22.25
N VAL A 40 11.00 5.00 -21.75
CA VAL A 40 11.20 4.69 -20.33
C VAL A 40 12.42 5.47 -19.83
N VAL A 41 12.26 6.23 -18.76
CA VAL A 41 13.32 7.06 -18.19
C VAL A 41 13.52 6.67 -16.73
N LYS A 42 14.72 6.18 -16.39
CA LYS A 42 15.11 5.99 -15.00
C LYS A 42 15.42 7.36 -14.38
N VAL A 43 14.88 7.62 -13.21
CA VAL A 43 15.10 8.84 -12.43
C VAL A 43 15.55 8.47 -11.03
N ARG A 44 16.06 9.43 -10.26
CA ARG A 44 16.42 9.18 -8.85
C ARG A 44 15.17 8.71 -8.09
N GLY A 45 15.24 7.51 -7.50
CA GLY A 45 14.14 6.92 -6.73
C GLY A 45 12.92 6.51 -7.57
N GLY A 46 13.07 6.25 -8.88
CA GLY A 46 11.92 5.85 -9.67
C GLY A 46 12.13 5.64 -11.18
N ILE A 47 11.02 5.43 -11.87
CA ILE A 47 10.95 5.18 -13.31
C ILE A 47 9.76 5.94 -13.89
N ASP A 48 9.97 6.65 -14.99
CA ASP A 48 8.93 7.33 -15.74
C ASP A 48 8.64 6.58 -17.05
N PHE A 49 7.39 6.16 -17.24
CA PHE A 49 6.91 5.50 -18.47
C PHE A 49 6.08 6.48 -19.28
N TYR A 50 6.48 6.76 -20.51
CA TYR A 50 5.76 7.59 -21.46
C TYR A 50 4.85 6.72 -22.30
N ILE A 51 3.55 7.00 -22.27
CA ILE A 51 2.50 6.14 -22.80
C ILE A 51 1.64 6.90 -23.82
N THR A 52 1.31 6.24 -24.93
CA THR A 52 0.53 6.84 -26.04
C THR A 52 -0.98 6.89 -25.82
N ASN A 53 -1.51 6.34 -24.71
CA ASN A 53 -2.96 6.23 -24.47
C ASN A 53 -3.36 6.60 -23.03
N ASN A 54 -4.04 7.74 -22.89
CA ASN A 54 -4.49 8.27 -21.59
C ASN A 54 -5.48 7.35 -20.86
N LYS A 55 -6.44 6.74 -21.57
CA LYS A 55 -7.47 5.88 -20.94
C LYS A 55 -6.82 4.64 -20.34
N SER A 56 -5.85 4.05 -21.04
CA SER A 56 -5.11 2.90 -20.54
C SER A 56 -4.21 3.26 -19.36
N LEU A 57 -3.56 4.42 -19.38
CA LEU A 57 -2.77 4.92 -18.26
C LEU A 57 -3.62 5.15 -16.99
N GLN A 58 -4.81 5.75 -17.11
CA GLN A 58 -5.74 5.91 -15.97
C GLN A 58 -6.17 4.56 -15.39
N LYS A 59 -6.51 3.60 -16.24
CA LYS A 59 -6.88 2.25 -15.82
C LYS A 59 -5.71 1.56 -15.11
N LEU A 60 -4.49 1.71 -15.60
CA LEU A 60 -3.29 1.17 -14.98
C LEU A 60 -3.06 1.76 -13.58
N GLY A 61 -3.17 3.09 -13.42
CA GLY A 61 -3.09 3.73 -12.11
C GLY A 61 -4.10 3.19 -11.10
N LYS A 62 -5.36 2.97 -11.53
CA LYS A 62 -6.40 2.36 -10.68
C LYS A 62 -6.08 0.91 -10.29
N LYS A 63 -5.51 0.12 -11.20
CA LYS A 63 -5.07 -1.25 -10.90
C LYS A 63 -3.91 -1.27 -9.91
N LEU A 64 -2.95 -0.36 -10.07
CA LEU A 64 -1.78 -0.24 -9.20
C LEU A 64 -2.20 0.05 -7.76
N ILE A 65 -3.01 1.08 -7.56
CA ILE A 65 -3.46 1.46 -6.22
C ILE A 65 -4.32 0.37 -5.57
N LEU A 66 -5.13 -0.35 -6.34
CA LEU A 66 -5.97 -1.43 -5.80
C LEU A 66 -5.14 -2.66 -5.38
N ARG A 67 -4.04 -2.93 -6.10
CA ARG A 67 -3.19 -4.09 -5.85
C ARG A 67 -2.15 -3.87 -4.76
N PHE A 68 -1.51 -2.70 -4.77
CA PHE A 68 -0.33 -2.42 -3.95
C PHE A 68 -0.56 -1.36 -2.88
N GLY A 69 -1.75 -0.73 -2.83
CA GLY A 69 -1.97 0.43 -1.99
C GLY A 69 -1.02 1.59 -2.31
N GLY A 70 -0.88 2.51 -1.37
CA GLY A 70 0.00 3.65 -1.45
C GLY A 70 -0.67 4.94 -1.95
N GLU A 71 0.11 5.75 -2.65
CA GLU A 71 -0.29 7.07 -3.10
C GLU A 71 -0.49 7.09 -4.62
N LEU A 72 -1.67 7.53 -5.05
CA LEU A 72 -1.99 7.75 -6.46
C LEU A 72 -2.48 9.20 -6.65
N LYS A 73 -1.77 9.95 -7.49
CA LYS A 73 -2.15 11.31 -7.91
C LYS A 73 -2.25 11.35 -9.42
N THR A 74 -3.29 12.01 -9.93
CA THR A 74 -3.50 12.17 -11.38
C THR A 74 -3.74 13.64 -11.68
N SER A 75 -2.97 14.21 -12.61
CA SER A 75 -3.13 15.60 -13.04
C SER A 75 -3.15 15.70 -14.57
N PRO A 76 -4.24 16.21 -15.17
CA PRO A 76 -4.26 16.57 -16.57
C PRO A 76 -3.52 17.91 -16.77
N LYS A 77 -2.76 18.03 -17.86
CA LYS A 77 -2.10 19.26 -18.30
C LYS A 77 -2.57 19.58 -19.72
N LEU A 78 -3.08 20.78 -19.94
CA LEU A 78 -3.41 21.25 -21.29
C LEU A 78 -2.13 21.25 -22.13
N PHE A 79 -2.13 20.53 -23.25
CA PHE A 79 -1.00 20.43 -24.15
C PHE A 79 -1.19 21.29 -25.40
N SER A 80 -2.37 21.22 -26.00
CA SER A 80 -2.70 21.98 -27.22
C SER A 80 -4.20 22.07 -27.39
N ARG A 81 -4.65 22.77 -28.44
CA ARG A 81 -6.04 22.80 -28.88
C ARG A 81 -6.11 22.32 -30.32
N ASN A 82 -6.98 21.37 -30.59
CA ASN A 82 -7.22 20.89 -31.93
C ASN A 82 -7.87 22.03 -32.73
N ARG A 83 -7.16 22.55 -33.75
CA ARG A 83 -7.60 23.70 -34.54
C ARG A 83 -8.83 23.43 -35.41
N GLN A 84 -9.10 22.16 -35.74
CA GLN A 84 -10.27 21.78 -36.57
C GLN A 84 -11.52 21.56 -35.72
N THR A 85 -11.37 20.90 -34.57
CA THR A 85 -12.53 20.56 -33.71
C THR A 85 -12.72 21.54 -32.55
N SER A 86 -11.82 22.50 -32.39
CA SER A 86 -11.76 23.44 -31.27
C SER A 86 -11.71 22.79 -29.88
N LYS A 87 -11.38 21.48 -29.81
CA LYS A 87 -11.28 20.70 -28.57
C LYS A 87 -9.88 20.76 -27.99
N ASP A 88 -9.81 20.87 -26.66
CA ASP A 88 -8.55 20.82 -25.93
C ASP A 88 -7.94 19.41 -25.91
N ILE A 89 -6.63 19.35 -26.08
CA ILE A 89 -5.82 18.14 -26.02
C ILE A 89 -5.02 18.17 -24.73
N TYR A 90 -5.28 17.21 -23.85
CA TYR A 90 -4.61 17.10 -22.56
C TYR A 90 -3.56 15.98 -22.56
N ARG A 91 -2.44 16.24 -21.87
CA ARG A 91 -1.53 15.19 -21.42
C ARG A 91 -1.85 14.80 -19.98
N LEU A 92 -1.75 13.51 -19.65
CA LEU A 92 -2.05 13.02 -18.31
C LEU A 92 -0.76 12.64 -17.55
N ASN A 93 -0.55 13.22 -16.38
CA ASN A 93 0.45 12.73 -15.44
C ASN A 93 -0.24 11.85 -14.41
N VAL A 94 0.29 10.64 -14.22
CA VAL A 94 -0.11 9.71 -13.17
C VAL A 94 1.09 9.44 -12.31
N TYR A 95 1.06 9.91 -11.08
CA TYR A 95 2.07 9.63 -10.07
C TYR A 95 1.60 8.46 -9.22
N PHE A 96 2.48 7.49 -9.01
CA PHE A 96 2.24 6.35 -8.14
C PHE A 96 3.46 6.04 -7.27
N ARG A 97 3.23 5.93 -5.96
CA ARG A 97 4.19 5.39 -4.98
C ARG A 97 3.49 4.25 -4.23
N PRO A 98 3.98 3.00 -4.32
CA PRO A 98 3.38 1.87 -3.60
C PRO A 98 3.55 2.05 -2.08
N SER A 99 2.72 1.37 -1.29
CA SER A 99 2.92 1.32 0.16
C SER A 99 3.95 0.25 0.51
N GLU A 100 4.77 0.50 1.53
CA GLU A 100 5.59 -0.53 2.18
C GLU A 100 4.75 -1.47 3.05
N LEU A 101 3.52 -1.07 3.37
CA LEU A 101 2.58 -1.84 4.15
C LEU A 101 1.85 -2.85 3.28
N LYS A 102 1.51 -4.00 3.88
CA LYS A 102 0.79 -5.10 3.25
C LYS A 102 -0.44 -5.48 4.08
N LYS A 103 -1.31 -6.27 3.45
CA LYS A 103 -2.45 -6.87 4.14
C LYS A 103 -1.93 -7.72 5.30
N ASP A 104 -2.65 -7.73 6.41
CA ASP A 104 -2.32 -8.43 7.65
C ASP A 104 -1.13 -7.87 8.44
N ASP A 105 -0.47 -6.80 7.97
CA ASP A 105 0.48 -6.05 8.79
C ASP A 105 -0.21 -5.36 9.96
N PHE A 106 0.56 -5.12 11.02
CA PHE A 106 0.14 -4.34 12.18
C PHE A 106 0.77 -2.96 12.16
N ILE A 107 -0.01 -1.94 12.51
CA ILE A 107 0.45 -0.56 12.53
C ILE A 107 0.02 0.14 13.81
N THR A 108 0.79 1.15 14.22
CA THR A 108 0.38 2.12 15.24
C THR A 108 0.06 3.45 14.57
N TYR A 109 -1.06 4.05 14.96
CA TYR A 109 -1.46 5.39 14.52
C TYR A 109 -2.27 6.06 15.63
N LYS A 110 -1.95 7.32 15.97
CA LYS A 110 -2.64 8.08 17.04
C LYS A 110 -2.82 7.30 18.35
N ASN A 111 -1.75 6.66 18.81
CA ASN A 111 -1.69 5.83 20.03
C ASN A 111 -2.60 4.59 20.04
N GLN A 112 -3.17 4.20 18.89
CA GLN A 112 -3.94 2.97 18.75
C GLN A 112 -3.19 1.97 17.87
N VAL A 113 -3.48 0.69 18.09
CA VAL A 113 -2.89 -0.43 17.34
C VAL A 113 -3.95 -1.04 16.43
N TYR A 114 -3.60 -1.17 15.15
CA TYR A 114 -4.50 -1.67 14.14
C TYR A 114 -3.89 -2.82 13.34
N LYS A 115 -4.74 -3.71 12.87
CA LYS A 115 -4.44 -4.68 11.82
C LYS A 115 -4.93 -4.16 10.47
N ILE A 116 -4.10 -4.25 9.43
CA ILE A 116 -4.50 -3.88 8.07
C ILE A 116 -5.36 -4.99 7.46
N VAL A 117 -6.60 -4.65 7.08
CA VAL A 117 -7.55 -5.56 6.43
C VAL A 117 -7.40 -5.49 4.92
N SER A 118 -7.23 -4.30 4.36
CA SER A 118 -6.96 -4.09 2.94
C SER A 118 -6.35 -2.72 2.67
N LEU A 119 -5.62 -2.64 1.55
CA LEU A 119 -4.89 -1.44 1.11
C LEU A 119 -5.40 -1.01 -0.26
N SER A 120 -5.69 0.27 -0.39
CA SER A 120 -6.02 0.90 -1.68
C SER A 120 -5.54 2.36 -1.66
N LYS A 121 -6.37 3.33 -2.07
CA LYS A 121 -6.12 4.77 -1.85
C LYS A 121 -6.19 5.16 -0.37
N LYS A 122 -6.91 4.37 0.42
CA LYS A 122 -6.96 4.42 1.88
C LYS A 122 -6.81 2.99 2.40
N MET A 123 -6.52 2.86 3.68
CA MET A 123 -6.35 1.59 4.36
C MET A 123 -7.61 1.28 5.15
N ASN A 124 -8.19 0.10 4.94
CA ASN A 124 -9.20 -0.43 5.84
C ASN A 124 -8.46 -1.18 6.95
N VAL A 125 -8.73 -0.81 8.19
CA VAL A 125 -8.03 -1.35 9.34
C VAL A 125 -9.01 -1.80 10.41
N LYS A 126 -8.56 -2.69 11.28
CA LYS A 126 -9.30 -3.18 12.44
C LYS A 126 -8.51 -2.87 13.71
N GLU A 127 -9.10 -2.14 14.63
CA GLU A 127 -8.48 -1.82 15.92
C GLU A 127 -8.37 -3.08 16.79
N LEU A 128 -7.20 -3.32 17.39
CA LEU A 128 -6.98 -4.55 18.18
C LEU A 128 -7.69 -4.55 19.54
N LEU A 129 -7.99 -3.38 20.10
CA LEU A 129 -8.65 -3.27 21.40
C LEU A 129 -10.17 -3.46 21.28
N SER A 130 -10.81 -2.67 20.43
CA SER A 130 -12.27 -2.64 20.29
C SER A 130 -12.82 -3.58 19.22
N ASN A 131 -11.95 -4.18 18.39
CA ASN A 131 -12.33 -4.92 17.18
C ASN A 131 -13.13 -4.10 16.13
N LYS A 132 -13.21 -2.77 16.26
CA LYS A 132 -13.91 -1.91 15.31
C LYS A 132 -13.11 -1.72 14.03
N ASN A 133 -13.82 -1.68 12.90
CA ASN A 133 -13.24 -1.35 11.61
C ASN A 133 -13.22 0.18 11.40
N SER A 134 -12.15 0.69 10.82
CA SER A 134 -12.02 2.10 10.46
C SER A 134 -11.23 2.26 9.16
N VAL A 135 -11.27 3.47 8.60
CA VAL A 135 -10.56 3.81 7.37
C VAL A 135 -9.55 4.89 7.65
N ILE A 136 -8.28 4.62 7.38
CA ILE A 136 -7.15 5.51 7.63
C ILE A 136 -6.51 5.92 6.29
N LYS A 137 -6.15 7.19 6.14
CA LYS A 137 -5.35 7.67 5.00
C LYS A 137 -3.87 7.40 5.29
N TYR A 138 -3.07 7.22 4.25
CA TYR A 138 -1.62 7.19 4.42
C TYR A 138 -1.15 8.50 5.06
N ASP A 139 -0.36 8.38 6.12
CA ASP A 139 0.12 9.46 6.96
C ASP A 139 1.51 9.10 7.49
N SER A 140 2.39 10.08 7.65
CA SER A 140 3.76 9.89 8.12
C SER A 140 3.86 9.41 9.58
N GLU A 141 2.82 9.61 10.39
CA GLU A 141 2.77 9.13 11.77
C GLU A 141 2.56 7.61 11.88
N ILE A 142 2.20 6.96 10.77
CA ILE A 142 1.92 5.52 10.73
C ILE A 142 3.24 4.75 10.82
N LYS A 143 3.35 3.90 11.82
CA LYS A 143 4.52 3.03 12.00
C LYS A 143 4.11 1.57 11.92
N LYS A 144 4.84 0.80 11.13
CA LYS A 144 4.72 -0.65 11.08
C LYS A 144 5.19 -1.26 12.40
N VAL A 145 4.49 -2.27 12.90
CA VAL A 145 4.85 -3.01 14.11
C VAL A 145 5.41 -4.36 13.72
N GLU A 146 6.71 -4.55 13.96
CA GLU A 146 7.45 -5.79 13.76
C GLU A 146 8.53 -5.93 14.86
N PRO A 147 9.00 -7.15 15.17
CA PRO A 147 8.54 -8.42 14.62
C PRO A 147 7.26 -8.94 15.31
N ILE A 148 6.63 -9.94 14.70
CA ILE A 148 5.56 -10.73 15.32
C ILE A 148 6.23 -11.91 16.04
N TYR A 149 6.07 -11.95 17.36
CA TYR A 149 6.61 -13.02 18.20
C TYR A 149 5.63 -14.18 18.30
N LYS A 150 6.17 -15.39 18.45
CA LYS A 150 5.40 -16.59 18.82
C LYS A 150 5.71 -16.89 20.28
N THR A 151 4.67 -17.07 21.09
CA THR A 151 4.81 -17.39 22.51
C THR A 151 3.69 -18.31 22.96
N ILE A 152 3.63 -18.64 24.25
CA ILE A 152 2.58 -19.42 24.89
C ILE A 152 1.81 -18.57 25.89
N VAL A 153 0.52 -18.89 26.04
CA VAL A 153 -0.31 -18.34 27.10
C VAL A 153 0.08 -18.99 28.42
N SER A 154 0.59 -18.21 29.38
CA SER A 154 0.96 -18.68 30.71
C SER A 154 -0.25 -18.76 31.64
N LYS A 155 -1.22 -17.87 31.46
CA LYS A 155 -2.41 -17.74 32.33
C LYS A 155 -3.53 -17.05 31.59
N VAL A 156 -4.79 -17.41 31.88
CA VAL A 156 -5.98 -16.83 31.22
C VAL A 156 -6.79 -15.94 32.17
N LYS A 157 -6.85 -16.27 33.47
CA LYS A 157 -7.63 -15.54 34.47
C LYS A 157 -6.75 -15.08 35.63
N PRO A 158 -6.97 -13.89 36.21
CA PRO A 158 -8.03 -12.92 35.89
C PRO A 158 -7.79 -12.13 34.60
N VAL A 159 -6.53 -12.08 34.14
CA VAL A 159 -6.11 -11.44 32.89
C VAL A 159 -5.30 -12.46 32.10
N ILE A 160 -5.34 -12.34 30.77
CA ILE A 160 -4.51 -13.16 29.89
C ILE A 160 -3.06 -12.70 30.03
N GLU A 161 -2.19 -13.62 30.38
CA GLU A 161 -0.75 -13.43 30.44
C GLU A 161 -0.08 -14.37 29.44
N ILE A 162 1.01 -13.89 28.85
CA ILE A 162 1.89 -14.64 27.96
C ILE A 162 3.26 -14.78 28.60
N LEU A 163 4.05 -15.73 28.11
CA LEU A 163 5.48 -15.74 28.36
C LEU A 163 6.15 -14.65 27.49
N ASP A 164 6.84 -13.69 28.09
CA ASP A 164 7.60 -12.70 27.32
C ASP A 164 8.63 -13.45 26.46
N PRO A 165 8.63 -13.26 25.13
CA PRO A 165 9.50 -14.00 24.21
C PRO A 165 11.00 -13.69 24.38
N GLU A 166 11.34 -12.60 25.06
CA GLU A 166 12.73 -12.16 25.31
C GLU A 166 13.18 -12.52 26.73
N THR A 167 12.32 -12.29 27.74
CA THR A 167 12.70 -12.45 29.15
C THR A 167 12.18 -13.72 29.80
N TYR A 168 11.28 -14.44 29.14
CA TYR A 168 10.56 -15.60 29.66
C TYR A 168 9.78 -15.33 30.96
N GLN A 169 9.45 -14.08 31.24
CA GLN A 169 8.61 -13.69 32.38
C GLN A 169 7.13 -13.64 31.99
N SER A 170 6.24 -13.98 32.92
CA SER A 170 4.80 -13.85 32.68
C SER A 170 4.41 -12.37 32.62
N THR A 171 3.80 -11.95 31.50
CA THR A 171 3.43 -10.55 31.25
C THR A 171 2.00 -10.46 30.71
N PRO A 172 1.16 -9.53 31.20
CA PRO A 172 -0.21 -9.37 30.71
C PRO A 172 -0.26 -8.79 29.29
N VAL A 173 -1.31 -9.16 28.55
CA VAL A 173 -1.63 -8.56 27.23
C VAL A 173 -2.71 -7.49 27.36
N LYS A 174 -2.75 -6.56 26.39
CA LYS A 174 -3.70 -5.43 26.40
C LYS A 174 -5.09 -5.72 25.86
N ASN A 175 -5.20 -6.63 24.90
CA ASN A 175 -6.47 -6.99 24.30
C ASN A 175 -6.96 -8.34 24.80
N SER A 176 -8.27 -8.53 24.73
CA SER A 176 -8.90 -9.81 25.04
C SER A 176 -9.14 -10.59 23.73
N LYS A 177 -8.79 -11.88 23.76
CA LYS A 177 -9.13 -12.87 22.75
C LYS A 177 -9.46 -14.18 23.45
N ASP A 178 -10.26 -15.02 22.81
CA ASP A 178 -10.51 -16.37 23.28
C ASP A 178 -9.25 -17.22 23.06
N VAL A 179 -8.62 -17.63 24.17
CA VAL A 179 -7.37 -18.41 24.20
C VAL A 179 -7.37 -19.35 25.40
N LYS A 180 -6.60 -20.44 25.30
CA LYS A 180 -6.44 -21.44 26.35
C LYS A 180 -5.05 -21.36 26.98
N MET A 181 -4.94 -21.76 28.24
CA MET A 181 -3.64 -21.90 28.90
C MET A 181 -2.77 -22.91 28.14
N GLY A 182 -1.50 -22.59 27.94
CA GLY A 182 -0.55 -23.39 27.16
C GLY A 182 -0.68 -23.27 25.64
N GLU A 183 -1.67 -22.52 25.14
CA GLU A 183 -1.85 -22.31 23.70
C GLU A 183 -0.70 -21.48 23.11
N LYS A 184 -0.19 -21.90 21.94
CA LYS A 184 0.79 -21.13 21.17
C LYS A 184 0.09 -19.99 20.43
N VAL A 185 0.43 -18.76 20.79
CA VAL A 185 -0.18 -17.53 20.25
C VAL A 185 0.87 -16.66 19.56
N LYS A 186 0.40 -15.74 18.71
CA LYS A 186 1.21 -14.67 18.14
C LYS A 186 0.96 -13.37 18.89
N VAL A 187 2.03 -12.62 19.12
CA VAL A 187 1.96 -11.33 19.79
C VAL A 187 2.82 -10.28 19.09
N ILE A 188 2.41 -9.03 19.18
CA ILE A 188 3.23 -7.88 18.85
C ILE A 188 3.54 -7.08 20.11
N LYS A 189 4.73 -6.47 20.16
CA LYS A 189 5.18 -5.60 21.24
C LYS A 189 5.11 -4.15 20.76
N VAL A 190 4.35 -3.33 21.46
CA VAL A 190 4.26 -1.89 21.20
C VAL A 190 4.72 -1.17 22.47
N SER A 191 5.82 -0.44 22.37
CA SER A 191 6.52 0.16 23.51
C SER A 191 6.96 -0.89 24.54
N ARG A 192 6.13 -1.18 25.55
CA ARG A 192 6.38 -2.21 26.59
C ARG A 192 5.18 -3.12 26.80
N GLU A 193 4.21 -3.09 25.89
CA GLU A 193 2.93 -3.75 26.04
C GLU A 193 2.75 -4.79 24.93
N PHE A 194 2.21 -5.95 25.31
CA PHE A 194 1.94 -7.04 24.36
C PHE A 194 0.48 -7.07 23.93
N TRP A 195 0.28 -7.41 22.66
CA TRP A 195 -1.03 -7.52 22.03
C TRP A 195 -1.14 -8.84 21.31
N LEU A 196 -2.22 -9.59 21.54
CA LEU A 196 -2.53 -10.84 20.82
C LEU A 196 -2.99 -10.53 19.40
N VAL A 197 -2.41 -11.23 18.42
CA VAL A 197 -2.65 -10.98 16.98
C VAL A 197 -3.04 -12.21 16.18
#